data_AF-A0A0A3XLP9-F1
#
_entry.id   AF-A0A0A3XLP9-F1
#
_cell.length_a   1.000
_cell.length_b   1.000
_cell.length_c   1.000
_cell.angle_alpha   90.00
_cell.angle_beta   90.00
_cell.angle_gamma   90.00
#
_symmetry.space_group_name_H-M   'P 1'
#
loop_
_entity.id
_entity.type
_entity.pdbx_description
1 polymer ?
#
loop_
_entity_poly.entity_id
_entity_poly.type
_entity_poly.pdbx_seq_one_letter_code
_entity_poly.pdbx_strand_id
1 'polypeptide(L)'
;MLTKRQKIADSQKSVALWFDDSKIKAVESRFAELRQLDPNKSMSEAEIAAMIRAVPSVRKEVMTRATEIIKDTLGENQQGAARRLSSRLASDAALKKLLR
;
A
#
# COMPACT_ATOMS: atom_id res chain seq x y z
N MET A 1 35.93 -6.33 7.43
CA MET A 1 35.96 -5.59 6.15
C MET A 1 34.68 -5.89 5.38
N LEU A 2 33.84 -4.89 5.10
CA LEU A 2 32.64 -5.08 4.27
C LEU A 2 33.05 -5.39 2.82
N THR A 3 32.42 -6.42 2.24
CA THR A 3 32.67 -6.82 0.85
C THR A 3 32.24 -5.72 -0.12
N LYS A 4 32.88 -5.61 -1.31
CA LYS A 4 32.54 -4.58 -2.31
C LYS A 4 31.04 -4.51 -2.63
N ARG A 5 30.33 -5.64 -2.58
CA ARG A 5 28.87 -5.72 -2.77
C ARG A 5 28.07 -5.06 -1.66
N GLN A 6 28.47 -5.23 -0.40
CA GLN A 6 27.83 -4.56 0.74
C GLN A 6 28.00 -3.04 0.68
N LYS A 7 29.19 -2.55 0.31
CA LYS A 7 29.44 -1.11 0.16
C LYS A 7 28.57 -0.47 -0.92
N ILE A 8 28.36 -1.16 -2.05
CA ILE A 8 27.48 -0.68 -3.14
C ILE A 8 26.01 -0.71 -2.71
N ALA A 9 25.57 -1.78 -2.03
CA ALA A 9 24.21 -1.86 -1.51
C ALA A 9 23.92 -0.77 -0.46
N ASP A 10 24.88 -0.48 0.41
CA ASP A 10 24.74 0.55 1.43
C ASP A 10 24.83 1.97 0.83
N SER A 11 25.64 2.20 -0.22
CA SER A 11 25.67 3.48 -0.92
C SER A 11 24.42 3.74 -1.79
N GLN A 12 23.77 2.68 -2.28
CA GLN A 12 22.53 2.82 -3.05
C GLN A 12 21.31 3.07 -2.16
N LYS A 13 21.30 2.55 -0.92
CA LYS A 13 20.26 2.85 0.07
C LYS A 13 20.16 4.33 0.42
N SER A 14 21.27 5.07 0.41
CA SER A 14 21.30 6.48 0.80
C SER A 14 20.99 7.47 -0.33
N VAL A 15 20.84 7.02 -1.57
CA VAL A 15 20.69 7.92 -2.74
C VAL A 15 19.34 7.74 -3.45
N ALA A 16 18.66 6.60 -3.28
CA ALA A 16 17.35 6.38 -3.90
C ALA A 16 16.46 5.47 -3.04
N LEU A 17 15.25 5.94 -2.73
CA LEU A 17 14.18 5.09 -2.21
C LEU A 17 13.62 4.25 -3.36
N TRP A 18 13.83 2.94 -3.31
CA TRP A 18 13.27 1.99 -4.27
C TRP A 18 11.94 1.47 -3.76
N PHE A 19 10.86 1.74 -4.49
CA PHE A 19 9.52 1.24 -4.19
C PHE A 19 8.76 0.95 -5.48
N ASP A 20 7.72 0.13 -5.35
CA ASP A 20 6.87 -0.30 -6.46
C ASP A 20 6.15 0.89 -7.13
N ASP A 21 6.08 0.88 -8.46
CA ASP A 21 5.45 1.91 -9.29
C ASP A 21 4.00 2.21 -8.89
N SER A 22 3.27 1.21 -8.37
CA SER A 22 1.91 1.38 -7.84
C SER A 22 1.82 2.45 -6.74
N LYS A 23 2.93 2.77 -6.07
CA LYS A 23 2.98 3.72 -4.96
C LYS A 23 3.44 5.12 -5.38
N ILE A 24 3.93 5.29 -6.61
CA ILE A 24 4.43 6.59 -7.13
C ILE A 24 3.33 7.65 -7.05
N LYS A 25 2.14 7.36 -7.58
CA LYS A 25 1.02 8.32 -7.58
C LYS A 25 0.63 8.81 -6.19
N ALA A 26 0.70 7.93 -5.18
CA ALA A 26 0.38 8.29 -3.81
C ALA A 26 1.42 9.26 -3.21
N VAL A 27 2.70 9.03 -3.50
CA VAL A 27 3.81 9.90 -3.08
C VAL A 27 3.73 11.25 -3.81
N GLU A 28 3.50 11.25 -5.12
CA GLU A 28 3.37 12.47 -5.93
C GLU A 28 2.20 13.34 -5.46
N SER A 29 1.04 12.73 -5.21
CA SER A 29 -0.16 13.46 -4.76
C SER A 29 0.09 14.19 -3.44
N ARG A 30 0.73 13.51 -2.47
CA ARG A 30 1.05 14.14 -1.19
C ARG A 30 2.18 15.15 -1.27
N PHE A 31 3.17 14.92 -2.13
CA PHE A 31 4.20 15.93 -2.39
C PHE A 31 3.59 17.20 -3.00
N ALA A 32 2.63 17.05 -3.92
CA ALA A 32 1.90 18.16 -4.51
C ALA A 32 1.10 18.95 -3.45
N GLU A 33 0.39 18.26 -2.56
CA GLU A 33 -0.32 18.90 -1.44
C GLU A 33 0.62 19.62 -0.47
N LEU A 34 1.79 19.04 -0.16
CA LEU A 34 2.80 19.69 0.67
C LEU A 34 3.33 20.96 0.03
N ARG A 35 3.57 20.95 -1.28
CA ARG A 35 4.00 22.15 -2.03
C ARG A 35 2.95 23.23 -2.12
N GLN A 36 1.66 22.88 -2.06
CA GLN A 36 0.59 23.89 -1.98
C GLN A 36 0.60 24.64 -0.65
N LEU A 37 1.01 23.97 0.43
CA LEU A 37 1.09 24.57 1.78
C LEU A 37 2.42 25.30 2.02
N ASP A 38 3.52 24.73 1.53
CA ASP A 38 4.86 25.33 1.63
C ASP A 38 5.70 24.91 0.41
N PRO A 39 5.91 25.82 -0.57
CA PRO A 39 6.63 25.53 -1.81
C PRO A 39 8.08 25.04 -1.62
N ASN A 40 8.70 25.39 -0.50
CA ASN A 40 10.10 25.06 -0.19
C ASN A 40 10.24 23.84 0.71
N LYS A 41 9.12 23.26 1.16
CA LYS A 41 9.15 22.11 2.04
C LYS A 41 9.61 20.86 1.29
N SER A 42 10.76 20.34 1.70
CA SER A 42 11.26 19.03 1.30
C SER A 42 10.67 17.95 2.21
N MET A 43 10.39 16.77 1.64
CA MET A 43 10.08 15.58 2.43
C MET A 43 11.36 14.86 2.83
N SER A 44 11.45 14.46 4.10
CA SER A 44 12.50 13.56 4.58
C SER A 44 12.27 12.13 4.08
N GLU A 45 13.34 11.34 4.01
CA GLU A 45 13.26 9.91 3.69
C GLU A 45 12.30 9.15 4.62
N ALA A 46 12.28 9.52 5.91
CA ALA A 46 11.40 8.90 6.90
C ALA A 46 9.91 9.15 6.59
N GLU A 47 9.57 10.35 6.13
CA GLU A 47 8.20 10.70 5.72
C GLU A 47 7.79 9.95 4.46
N ILE A 48 8.68 9.87 3.46
CA ILE A 48 8.40 9.12 2.22
C ILE A 48 8.23 7.63 2.53
N ALA A 49 9.10 7.05 3.36
CA ALA A 49 9.00 5.66 3.77
C ALA A 49 7.71 5.38 4.57
N ALA A 50 7.29 6.30 5.44
CA ALA A 50 6.02 6.20 6.17
C ALA A 50 4.82 6.24 5.20
N MET A 51 4.86 7.08 4.18
CA MET A 51 3.81 7.15 3.15
C MET A 51 3.71 5.87 2.33
N ILE A 52 4.84 5.36 1.85
CA ILE A 52 4.91 4.10 1.09
C ILE A 52 4.34 2.92 1.87
N ARG A 53 4.49 2.92 3.20
CA ARG A 53 3.89 1.92 4.10
C ARG A 53 2.39 2.11 4.31
N ALA A 54 1.90 3.34 4.20
CA ALA A 54 0.48 3.65 4.33
C ALA A 54 -0.33 3.29 3.08
N VAL A 55 0.31 3.21 1.91
CA VAL A 55 -0.36 2.77 0.66
C VAL A 55 -0.89 1.34 0.85
N PRO A 56 -2.22 1.12 0.71
CA PRO A 56 -2.80 -0.20 0.79
C PRO A 56 -2.14 -1.15 -0.22
N SER A 57 -1.94 -2.41 0.15
CA SER A 57 -1.58 -3.41 -0.84
C SER A 57 -2.76 -3.67 -1.77
N VAL A 58 -2.49 -4.08 -3.01
CA VAL A 58 -3.53 -4.51 -3.97
C VAL A 58 -4.49 -5.51 -3.34
N ARG A 59 -3.95 -6.44 -2.54
CA ARG A 59 -4.78 -7.39 -1.76
C ARG A 59 -5.74 -6.67 -0.81
N LYS A 60 -5.28 -5.65 -0.08
CA LYS A 60 -6.13 -4.88 0.83
C LYS A 60 -7.21 -4.13 0.05
N GLU A 61 -6.88 -3.52 -1.08
CA GLU A 61 -7.85 -2.81 -1.93
C GLU A 61 -8.94 -3.74 -2.47
N VAL A 62 -8.54 -4.88 -3.05
CA VAL A 62 -9.48 -5.89 -3.56
C VAL A 62 -10.38 -6.40 -2.44
N MET A 63 -9.82 -6.68 -1.26
CA MET A 63 -10.61 -7.14 -0.11
C MET A 63 -11.59 -6.09 0.40
N THR A 64 -11.17 -4.82 0.47
CA THR A 64 -12.07 -3.71 0.84
C THR A 64 -13.22 -3.64 -0.14
N ARG A 65 -12.92 -3.60 -1.44
CA ARG A 65 -13.96 -3.49 -2.47
C ARG A 65 -14.90 -4.68 -2.50
N ALA A 66 -14.38 -5.89 -2.34
CA ALA A 66 -15.20 -7.10 -2.26
C ALA A 66 -16.11 -7.09 -1.03
N THR A 67 -15.61 -6.61 0.12
CA THR A 67 -16.42 -6.50 1.35
C THR A 67 -17.56 -5.50 1.17
N GLU A 68 -17.32 -4.36 0.52
CA GLU A 68 -18.38 -3.39 0.16
C GLU A 68 -19.45 -4.03 -0.71
N ILE A 69 -19.05 -4.67 -1.83
CA ILE A 69 -19.98 -5.33 -2.75
C ILE A 69 -20.82 -6.38 -2.02
N ILE A 70 -20.20 -7.19 -1.15
CA ILE A 70 -20.91 -8.21 -0.37
C ILE A 70 -21.95 -7.57 0.56
N LYS A 71 -21.61 -6.46 1.23
CA LYS A 71 -22.55 -5.75 2.10
C LYS A 71 -23.71 -5.15 1.30
N ASP A 72 -23.40 -4.49 0.19
CA ASP A 72 -24.39 -3.85 -0.67
C ASP A 72 -25.36 -4.88 -1.27
N THR A 73 -24.83 -6.04 -1.69
CA THR A 73 -25.64 -7.10 -2.31
C THR A 73 -26.55 -7.81 -1.30
N LEU A 74 -26.07 -8.03 -0.07
CA LEU A 74 -26.84 -8.74 0.96
C LEU A 74 -27.78 -7.84 1.75
N GLY A 75 -27.54 -6.53 1.75
CA GLY A 75 -28.27 -5.55 2.54
C GLY A 75 -27.88 -5.54 4.02
N GLU A 76 -28.24 -4.45 4.71
CA GLU A 76 -27.82 -4.18 6.09
C GLU A 76 -28.30 -5.22 7.11
N ASN A 77 -29.36 -5.96 6.81
CA ASN A 77 -29.92 -6.99 7.70
C ASN A 77 -29.11 -8.29 7.74
N GLN A 78 -28.10 -8.44 6.87
CA GLN A 78 -27.34 -9.68 6.69
C GLN A 78 -25.85 -9.53 7.05
N GLN A 79 -25.51 -8.67 8.01
CA GLN A 79 -24.11 -8.43 8.41
C GLN A 79 -23.36 -9.71 8.81
N GLY A 80 -24.04 -10.65 9.45
CA GLY A 80 -23.47 -11.94 9.84
C GLY A 80 -23.11 -12.84 8.65
N ALA A 81 -23.87 -12.78 7.56
CA ALA A 81 -23.55 -13.48 6.32
C ALA A 81 -22.43 -12.75 5.56
N ALA A 82 -22.49 -11.42 5.49
CA ALA A 82 -21.47 -10.59 4.85
C ALA A 82 -20.07 -10.79 5.48
N ARG A 83 -20.00 -10.84 6.82
CA ARG A 83 -18.75 -11.10 7.55
C ARG A 83 -18.19 -12.50 7.27
N ARG A 84 -19.06 -13.51 7.19
CA ARG A 84 -18.66 -14.89 6.87
C ARG A 84 -18.10 -15.02 5.46
N LEU A 85 -18.77 -14.43 4.46
CA LEU A 85 -18.31 -14.44 3.08
C LEU A 85 -16.99 -13.68 2.91
N SER A 86 -16.88 -12.49 3.50
CA SER A 86 -15.64 -11.70 3.46
C SER A 86 -14.45 -12.46 4.09
N SER A 87 -14.69 -13.16 5.19
CA SER A 87 -13.67 -14.00 5.84
C SER A 87 -13.23 -15.20 5.00
N ARG A 88 -14.20 -15.88 4.35
CA ARG A 88 -13.90 -16.98 3.41
C ARG A 88 -13.08 -16.49 2.23
N LEU A 89 -13.46 -15.36 1.64
CA LEU A 89 -12.74 -14.74 0.53
C LEU A 89 -11.31 -14.35 0.94
N ALA A 90 -11.12 -13.74 2.11
CA ALA A 90 -9.79 -13.39 2.62
C ALA A 90 -8.86 -14.60 2.80
N SER A 91 -9.46 -15.77 3.06
CA SER A 91 -8.77 -17.04 3.30
C SER A 91 -8.56 -17.87 2.04
N ASP A 92 -9.22 -17.52 0.93
CA ASP A 92 -9.25 -18.27 -0.31
C ASP A 92 -7.84 -18.46 -0.91
N ALA A 93 -7.52 -19.70 -1.26
CA ALA A 93 -6.19 -20.08 -1.74
C ALA A 93 -5.90 -19.57 -3.15
N ALA A 94 -6.90 -19.55 -4.04
CA ALA A 94 -6.75 -19.06 -5.40
C ALA A 94 -6.55 -17.55 -5.39
N LEU A 95 -7.33 -16.81 -4.60
CA LEU A 95 -7.16 -15.37 -4.42
C LEU A 95 -5.80 -15.02 -3.82
N LYS A 96 -5.35 -15.77 -2.80
CA LYS A 96 -4.01 -15.61 -2.23
C LYS A 96 -2.89 -15.87 -3.23
N LYS A 97 -3.08 -16.78 -4.19
CA LYS A 97 -2.10 -17.06 -5.25
C LYS A 97 -2.09 -15.98 -6.32
N LEU A 98 -3.26 -15.40 -6.63
CA LEU A 98 -3.40 -14.36 -7.64
C LEU A 98 -2.86 -13.00 -7.16
N LEU A 99 -3.07 -12.65 -5.89
CA LEU A 99 -2.72 -11.35 -5.30
C LEU A 99 -1.40 -11.41 -4.51
N ARG A 100 -0.51 -12.32 -4.90
CA ARG A 100 0.76 -12.58 -4.21
C ARG A 100 1.90 -11.77 -4.79
#